data_AF-A0A1H1VR16-F1
#
_entry.id   AF-A0A1H1VR16-F1
#
_cell.length_a   1.000
_cell.length_b   1.000
_cell.length_c   1.000
_cell.angle_alpha   90.00
_cell.angle_beta   90.00
_cell.angle_gamma   90.00
#
_symmetry.space_group_name_H-M   'P 1'
#
loop_
_entity.id
_entity.type
_entity.pdbx_description
1 polymer ?
#
loop_
_entity_poly.entity_id
_entity_poly.type
_entity_poly.pdbx_seq_one_letter_code
_entity_poly.pdbx_strand_id
1 'polypeptide(L)'
;MSVFDDISHTTEKASQVGERYVKASHQYFRLKIFQQLTLSLSLVTKVFAVGSLLLAGIVFLSFAAALEIGNSLQSYALGFLIVGGIYVVIALVIYKLRAKFNSYIIKKVGLKFFN
;
A
#
# COMPACT_ATOMS: atom_id res chain seq x y z
N MET A 1 -7.33 -48.56 40.42
CA MET A 1 -6.61 -47.29 40.17
C MET A 1 -7.65 -46.27 39.76
N SER A 2 -7.68 -45.14 40.45
CA SER A 2 -8.84 -44.25 40.52
C SER A 2 -8.99 -43.44 39.22
N VAL A 3 -10.11 -43.61 38.53
CA VAL A 3 -10.52 -42.78 37.36
C VAL A 3 -10.50 -41.28 37.69
N PHE A 4 -10.60 -40.94 38.99
CA PHE A 4 -10.48 -39.59 39.52
C PHE A 4 -9.06 -38.99 39.38
N ASP A 5 -8.01 -39.83 39.47
CA ASP A 5 -6.62 -39.40 39.33
C ASP A 5 -6.26 -39.12 37.86
N ASP A 6 -6.84 -39.86 36.92
CA ASP A 6 -6.64 -39.62 35.48
C ASP A 6 -7.34 -38.34 35.00
N ILE A 7 -8.51 -38.02 35.57
CA ILE A 7 -9.27 -36.78 35.27
C ILE A 7 -8.57 -35.55 35.85
N SER A 8 -8.04 -35.64 37.08
CA SER A 8 -7.29 -34.52 37.68
C SER A 8 -6.00 -34.26 36.90
N HIS A 9 -5.29 -35.32 36.50
CA HIS A 9 -4.03 -35.21 35.76
C HIS A 9 -4.22 -34.69 34.33
N THR A 10 -5.35 -34.98 33.68
CA THR A 10 -5.70 -34.43 32.36
C THR A 10 -6.17 -32.98 32.44
N THR A 11 -6.88 -32.60 33.51
CA THR A 11 -7.27 -31.20 33.77
C THR A 11 -6.06 -30.31 34.01
N GLU A 12 -5.07 -30.80 34.75
CA GLU A 12 -3.81 -30.07 34.98
C GLU A 12 -2.99 -29.91 33.70
N LYS A 13 -2.89 -30.97 32.88
CA LYS A 13 -2.27 -30.90 31.55
C LYS A 13 -3.02 -29.95 30.61
N ALA A 14 -4.35 -29.96 30.62
CA ALA A 14 -5.18 -29.07 29.81
C ALA A 14 -5.00 -27.59 30.21
N SER A 15 -4.91 -27.32 31.52
CA SER A 15 -4.60 -25.99 32.04
C SER A 15 -3.21 -25.52 31.59
N GLN A 16 -2.19 -26.36 31.71
CA GLN A 16 -0.82 -26.05 31.27
C GLN A 16 -0.72 -25.83 29.75
N VAL A 17 -1.46 -26.58 28.95
CA VAL A 17 -1.52 -26.39 27.49
C VAL A 17 -2.23 -25.09 27.15
N GLY A 18 -3.33 -24.75 27.83
CA GLY A 18 -4.02 -23.47 27.69
C GLY A 18 -3.11 -22.29 28.03
N GLU A 19 -2.35 -22.39 29.13
CA GLU A 19 -1.41 -21.34 29.55
C GLU A 19 -0.25 -21.16 28.57
N ARG A 20 0.29 -22.26 28.03
CA ARG A 20 1.29 -22.24 26.94
C ARG A 20 0.72 -21.65 25.65
N TYR A 21 -0.54 -21.96 25.32
CA TYR A 21 -1.20 -21.43 24.12
C TYR A 21 -1.46 -19.92 24.22
N VAL A 22 -1.84 -19.42 25.40
CA VAL A 22 -2.01 -17.97 25.66
C VAL A 22 -0.67 -17.25 25.56
N LYS A 23 0.41 -17.81 26.15
CA LYS A 23 1.77 -17.26 26.03
C LYS A 23 2.25 -17.24 24.57
N ALA A 24 2.05 -18.33 23.83
CA ALA A 24 2.40 -18.43 22.41
C ALA A 24 1.57 -17.48 21.54
N SER A 25 0.27 -17.32 21.83
CA SER A 25 -0.63 -16.41 21.11
C SER A 25 -0.20 -14.95 21.28
N HIS A 26 0.24 -14.55 22.48
CA HIS A 26 0.76 -13.21 22.72
C HIS A 26 2.06 -12.93 21.92
N GLN A 27 2.98 -13.90 21.90
CA GLN A 27 4.22 -13.79 21.13
C GLN A 27 3.95 -13.78 19.62
N TYR A 28 2.99 -14.58 19.14
CA TYR A 28 2.54 -14.60 17.76
C TYR A 28 1.90 -13.29 17.33
N PHE A 29 1.05 -12.69 18.17
CA PHE A 29 0.43 -11.39 17.87
C PHE A 29 1.48 -10.28 17.76
N ARG A 30 2.46 -10.26 18.68
CA ARG A 30 3.59 -9.34 18.62
C ARG A 30 4.38 -9.50 17.32
N LEU A 31 4.65 -10.74 16.90
CA LEU A 31 5.37 -11.02 15.65
C LEU A 31 4.53 -10.66 14.42
N LYS A 32 3.22 -10.91 14.43
CA LYS A 32 2.31 -10.58 13.33
C LYS A 32 2.18 -9.08 13.12
N ILE A 33 2.11 -8.30 14.21
CA ILE A 33 2.17 -6.84 14.14
C ILE A 33 3.50 -6.39 13.53
N PHE A 34 4.62 -6.93 14.02
CA PHE A 34 5.94 -6.60 13.49
C PHE A 34 6.04 -6.92 11.99
N GLN A 35 5.60 -8.11 11.58
CA GLN A 35 5.55 -8.53 10.18
C GLN A 35 4.70 -7.57 9.33
N GLN A 36 3.50 -7.21 9.80
CA GLN A 36 2.62 -6.29 9.07
C GLN A 36 3.25 -4.90 8.91
N LEU A 37 3.90 -4.39 9.95
CA LEU A 37 4.60 -3.10 9.92
C LEU A 37 5.80 -3.16 8.97
N THR A 38 6.64 -4.18 9.08
CA THR A 38 7.83 -4.33 8.22
C THR A 38 7.46 -4.55 6.75
N LEU A 39 6.40 -5.31 6.46
CA LEU A 39 5.91 -5.48 5.09
C LEU A 39 5.39 -4.17 4.51
N SER A 40 4.58 -3.44 5.28
CA SER A 40 4.06 -2.13 4.87
C SER A 40 5.20 -1.16 4.61
N LEU A 41 6.18 -1.09 5.51
CA LEU A 41 7.34 -0.22 5.39
C LEU A 41 8.22 -0.63 4.19
N SER A 42 8.49 -1.93 4.01
CA SER A 42 9.28 -2.43 2.89
C SER A 42 8.65 -2.11 1.53
N LEU A 43 7.32 -2.25 1.43
CA LEU A 43 6.58 -1.88 0.21
C LEU A 43 6.68 -0.38 -0.06
N VAL A 44 6.43 0.46 0.96
CA VAL A 44 6.55 1.92 0.83
C VAL A 44 7.97 2.32 0.43
N THR A 45 9.00 1.78 1.07
CA THR A 45 10.40 2.07 0.73
C THR A 45 10.75 1.67 -0.70
N LYS A 46 10.32 0.48 -1.16
CA LYS A 46 10.55 0.03 -2.55
C LYS A 46 9.86 0.94 -3.56
N VAL A 47 8.59 1.26 -3.32
CA VAL A 47 7.81 2.15 -4.19
C VAL A 47 8.39 3.56 -4.18
N PHE A 48 8.85 4.05 -3.03
CA PHE A 48 9.47 5.36 -2.92
C PHE A 48 10.82 5.42 -3.65
N ALA A 49 11.66 4.40 -3.49
CA ALA A 49 12.96 4.34 -4.17
C ALA A 49 12.79 4.32 -5.69
N VAL A 50 11.94 3.46 -6.24
CA VAL A 50 11.69 3.38 -7.69
C VAL A 50 10.88 4.59 -8.17
N GLY A 51 9.86 4.98 -7.41
CA GLY A 51 8.95 6.06 -7.75
C GLY A 51 9.63 7.41 -7.82
N SER A 52 10.55 7.71 -6.88
CA SER A 52 11.33 8.95 -6.91
C SER A 52 12.24 9.02 -8.15
N LEU A 53 12.89 7.92 -8.52
CA LEU A 53 13.73 7.87 -9.71
C LEU A 53 12.90 8.05 -11.00
N LEU A 54 11.74 7.40 -11.09
CA LEU A 54 10.82 7.56 -12.21
C LEU A 54 10.25 8.98 -12.30
N LEU A 55 9.85 9.56 -11.17
CA LEU A 55 9.35 10.93 -11.11
C LEU A 55 10.42 11.93 -11.58
N ALA A 56 11.66 11.76 -11.13
CA ALA A 56 12.77 12.57 -11.60
C ALA A 56 12.94 12.46 -13.12
N GLY A 57 12.91 11.24 -13.67
CA GLY A 57 13.00 11.01 -15.12
C GLY A 57 11.85 11.68 -15.90
N ILE A 58 10.62 11.59 -15.42
CA ILE A 58 9.46 12.24 -16.04
C ILE A 58 9.61 13.77 -16.04
N VAL A 59 10.11 14.35 -14.96
CA VAL A 59 10.36 15.80 -14.89
C VAL A 59 11.36 16.21 -15.96
N PHE A 60 12.50 15.52 -16.08
CA PHE A 60 13.49 15.82 -17.13
C PHE A 60 12.92 15.65 -18.54
N LEU A 61 12.16 14.59 -18.79
CA LEU A 61 11.48 14.38 -20.08
C LEU A 61 10.49 15.51 -20.38
N SER A 62 9.77 15.98 -19.38
CA SER A 62 8.83 17.08 -19.57
C SER A 62 9.51 18.41 -19.84
N PHE A 63 10.67 18.67 -19.22
CA PHE A 63 11.51 19.82 -19.55
C PHE A 63 12.03 19.72 -20.99
N ALA A 64 12.54 18.56 -21.40
CA ALA A 64 13.01 18.33 -22.77
C ALA A 64 11.89 18.56 -23.80
N ALA A 65 10.69 18.03 -23.54
CA ALA A 65 9.53 18.24 -24.40
C ALA A 65 9.13 19.73 -24.48
N ALA A 66 9.13 20.45 -23.36
CA ALA A 66 8.82 21.87 -23.34
C ALA A 66 9.84 22.70 -24.14
N LEU A 67 11.12 22.33 -24.08
CA LEU A 67 12.18 22.99 -24.83
C LEU A 67 12.05 22.74 -26.33
N GLU A 68 11.82 21.49 -26.76
CA GLU A 68 11.62 21.14 -28.17
C GLU A 68 10.39 21.84 -28.76
N ILE A 69 9.25 21.81 -28.06
CA ILE A 69 8.03 22.50 -28.48
C ILE A 69 8.26 24.02 -28.50
N GLY A 70 8.91 24.56 -27.48
CA GLY A 70 9.22 25.98 -27.38
C GLY A 70 10.13 26.47 -28.51
N ASN A 71 11.12 25.67 -28.89
CA ASN A 71 12.02 25.98 -29.99
C ASN A 71 11.29 25.94 -31.35
N SER A 72 10.42 24.94 -31.57
CA SER A 72 9.61 24.87 -32.79
C SER A 72 8.62 26.03 -32.93
N LEU A 73 8.15 26.60 -31.82
CA LEU A 73 7.25 27.75 -31.80
C LEU A 73 7.99 29.11 -31.75
N GLN A 74 9.33 29.10 -31.83
CA GLN A 74 10.21 30.27 -31.65
C GLN A 74 9.97 31.04 -30.33
N SER A 75 9.33 30.40 -29.34
CA SER A 75 8.98 30.99 -28.06
C SER A 75 8.89 29.93 -26.97
N TYR A 76 9.86 29.94 -26.06
CA TYR A 76 9.89 29.03 -24.91
C TYR A 76 8.67 29.18 -23.99
N ALA A 77 8.12 30.40 -23.88
CA ALA A 77 6.93 30.66 -23.07
C ALA A 77 5.72 29.85 -23.56
N LEU A 78 5.53 29.74 -24.87
CA LEU A 78 4.45 28.93 -25.45
C LEU A 78 4.69 27.44 -25.26
N GLY A 79 5.94 26.98 -25.34
CA GLY A 79 6.32 25.59 -25.06
C GLY A 79 5.96 25.15 -23.63
N PHE A 80 6.30 25.96 -22.63
CA PHE A 80 5.92 25.69 -21.25
C PHE A 80 4.41 25.80 -21.01
N LEU A 81 3.72 26.73 -21.69
CA LEU A 81 2.27 26.90 -21.56
C LEU A 81 1.51 25.67 -22.08
N ILE A 82 1.95 25.11 -23.22
CA ILE A 82 1.35 23.89 -23.79
C ILE A 82 1.56 22.70 -22.86
N VAL A 83 2.81 22.48 -22.40
CA VAL A 83 3.13 21.37 -21.49
C VAL A 83 2.37 21.52 -20.16
N GLY A 84 2.29 22.72 -19.61
CA GLY A 84 1.48 23.03 -18.43
C GLY A 84 -0.01 22.76 -18.66
N GLY A 85 -0.55 23.13 -19.82
CA GLY A 85 -1.92 22.83 -20.23
C GLY A 85 -2.21 21.33 -20.28
N ILE A 86 -1.28 20.53 -20.81
CA ILE A 86 -1.38 19.06 -20.82
C ILE A 86 -1.48 18.52 -19.40
N TYR A 87 -0.66 19.01 -18.46
CA TYR A 87 -0.74 18.61 -17.06
C TYR A 87 -2.08 18.95 -16.41
N VAL A 88 -2.65 20.11 -16.71
CA VAL A 88 -3.99 20.51 -16.23
C VAL A 88 -5.08 19.57 -16.77
N VAL A 89 -5.01 19.23 -18.07
CA VAL A 89 -5.94 18.28 -18.68
C VAL A 89 -5.83 16.90 -18.03
N ILE A 90 -4.61 16.40 -17.82
CA ILE A 90 -4.36 15.14 -17.11
C ILE A 90 -4.95 15.19 -15.69
N ALA A 91 -4.76 16.30 -14.97
CA ALA A 91 -5.31 16.48 -13.63
C ALA A 91 -6.85 16.44 -13.64
N LEU A 92 -7.51 17.07 -14.60
CA LEU A 92 -8.96 17.03 -14.77
C LEU A 92 -9.47 15.61 -15.08
N VAL A 93 -8.75 14.88 -15.93
CA VAL A 93 -9.08 13.47 -16.24
C VAL A 93 -8.98 12.62 -14.97
N ILE A 94 -7.88 12.73 -14.22
CA ILE A 94 -7.71 12.02 -12.94
C ILE A 94 -8.82 12.38 -11.96
N TYR A 95 -9.18 13.65 -11.86
CA TYR A 95 -10.26 14.11 -10.97
C TYR A 95 -11.61 13.46 -11.32
N LYS A 96 -11.94 13.34 -12.62
CA LYS A 96 -13.15 12.63 -13.06
C LYS A 96 -13.06 11.12 -12.80
N LEU A 97 -11.89 10.51 -12.99
CA LEU A 97 -11.69 9.09 -12.71
C LEU A 97 -11.74 8.75 -11.21
N ARG A 98 -11.50 9.72 -10.31
CA ARG A 98 -11.59 9.52 -8.85
C ARG A 98 -12.92 8.88 -8.43
N ALA A 99 -14.02 9.28 -9.06
CA ALA A 99 -15.35 8.76 -8.75
C ALA A 99 -15.46 7.26 -9.10
N LYS A 100 -14.86 6.84 -10.23
CA LYS A 100 -14.80 5.42 -10.63
C LYS A 100 -13.87 4.61 -9.73
N PHE A 101 -12.72 5.18 -9.35
CA PHE A 101 -11.76 4.52 -8.45
C PHE A 101 -12.38 4.23 -7.08
N ASN A 102 -13.11 5.18 -6.50
CA ASN A 102 -13.76 4.98 -5.21
C ASN A 102 -14.77 3.82 -5.27
N SER A 103 -15.62 3.79 -6.30
CA SER A 103 -16.61 2.72 -6.47
C SER A 103 -15.95 1.34 -6.73
N TYR A 104 -14.84 1.30 -7.47
CA TYR A 104 -14.10 0.06 -7.74
C TYR A 104 -13.41 -0.51 -6.49
N ILE A 105 -12.79 0.36 -5.69
CA ILE A 105 -12.16 -0.02 -4.42
C ILE A 105 -13.21 -0.55 -3.45
N ILE A 106 -14.35 0.15 -3.31
CA ILE A 106 -15.44 -0.27 -2.42
C ILE A 106 -15.98 -1.65 -2.85
N LYS A 107 -16.18 -1.91 -4.15
CA LYS A 107 -16.62 -3.23 -4.62
C LYS A 107 -15.60 -4.33 -4.34
N LYS A 108 -14.30 -4.10 -4.60
CA LYS A 108 -13.26 -5.11 -4.36
C LYS A 108 -13.04 -5.42 -2.88
N VAL A 109 -13.09 -4.40 -2.02
CA VAL A 109 -12.87 -4.56 -0.58
C VAL A 109 -14.13 -5.08 0.09
N GLY A 110 -15.30 -4.54 -0.28
CA GLY A 110 -16.59 -4.98 0.25
C GLY A 110 -16.86 -6.46 -0.02
N LEU A 111 -16.58 -6.95 -1.23
CA LEU A 111 -16.75 -8.36 -1.56
C LEU A 111 -15.82 -9.30 -0.77
N LYS A 112 -14.67 -8.83 -0.28
CA LYS A 112 -13.76 -9.62 0.56
C LYS A 112 -14.08 -9.58 2.05
N PHE A 113 -14.86 -8.59 2.49
CA PHE A 113 -15.21 -8.39 3.91
C PHE A 113 -16.60 -8.92 4.25
N PHE A 114 -17.54 -8.88 3.31
CA PHE A 114 -18.94 -9.27 3.52
C PHE A 114 -19.30 -10.67 2.99
N ASN A 115 -18.30 -11.47 2.57
CA ASN A 115 -18.49 -12.84 2.10
C ASN A 115 -17.53 -13.80 2.77
#